data_AF-A0A520SS97-F1
#
_entry.id   AF-A0A520SS97-F1
#
_cell.length_a   1.000
_cell.length_b   1.000
_cell.length_c   1.000
_cell.angle_alpha   90.00
_cell.angle_beta   90.00
_cell.angle_gamma   90.00
#
_symmetry.space_group_name_H-M   'P 1'
#
loop_
_entity.id
_entity.type
_entity.pdbx_description
1 polymer ?
#
loop_
_entity_poly.entity_id
_entity_poly.type
_entity_poly.pdbx_seq_one_letter_code
_entity_poly.pdbx_strand_id
1 'polypeptide(L)'
;MKIKFRGWKREVYPHNHVACPVELKKSLFSQGKSGEPIKWASASKAFAKIDSLSLTGDFLLEMEFSADELRSWLSQYVQEKPEAAIRLLSEMKSEAIINLTQKIQSELDVESDE
;
A
#
# COMPACT_ATOMS: atom_id res chain seq x y z
N MET A 1 -3.17 0.51 -7.17
CA MET A 1 -2.82 -0.61 -6.28
C MET A 1 -2.93 -1.89 -7.08
N LYS A 2 -1.88 -2.69 -7.07
CA LYS A 2 -1.90 -4.02 -7.70
C LYS A 2 -2.16 -5.05 -6.61
N ILE A 3 -3.01 -6.01 -6.92
CA ILE A 3 -3.37 -7.10 -6.03
C ILE A 3 -3.02 -8.41 -6.73
N LYS A 4 -2.29 -9.28 -6.03
CA LYS A 4 -1.92 -10.58 -6.54
C LYS A 4 -2.33 -11.66 -5.55
N PHE A 5 -3.08 -12.65 -6.04
CA PHE A 5 -3.46 -13.83 -5.28
C PHE A 5 -2.60 -15.02 -5.73
N ARG A 6 -1.93 -15.68 -4.79
CA ARG A 6 -1.16 -16.92 -5.04
C ARG A 6 -1.74 -18.06 -4.21
N GLY A 7 -1.85 -19.27 -4.75
CA GLY A 7 -2.35 -20.41 -3.99
C GLY A 7 -1.48 -20.69 -2.75
N TRP A 8 -2.10 -20.91 -1.59
CA TRP A 8 -1.37 -21.11 -0.32
C TRP A 8 -0.70 -22.49 -0.22
N LYS A 9 -1.39 -23.56 -0.66
CA LYS A 9 -0.92 -24.97 -0.58
C LYS A 9 -0.71 -25.64 -1.92
N ARG A 10 -1.23 -25.05 -3.00
CA ARG A 10 -1.15 -25.59 -4.36
C ARG A 10 -0.54 -24.54 -5.25
N GLU A 11 0.30 -24.97 -6.18
CA GLU A 11 0.89 -24.12 -7.21
C GLU A 11 -0.19 -23.78 -8.24
N VAL A 12 -1.03 -22.81 -7.88
CA VAL A 12 -2.02 -22.21 -8.79
C VAL A 12 -1.37 -21.00 -9.43
N TYR A 13 -1.58 -20.81 -10.74
CA TYR A 13 -1.12 -19.61 -11.43
C TYR A 13 -1.55 -18.34 -10.67
N PRO A 14 -0.64 -17.37 -10.50
CA PRO A 14 -0.97 -16.15 -9.78
C PRO A 14 -2.06 -15.36 -10.51
N HIS A 15 -3.13 -15.00 -9.81
CA HIS A 15 -4.17 -14.15 -10.32
C HIS A 15 -3.81 -12.69 -10.05
N ASN A 16 -3.50 -11.94 -11.10
CA ASN A 16 -3.13 -10.53 -11.01
C ASN A 16 -4.35 -9.66 -11.30
N HIS A 17 -4.62 -8.72 -10.40
CA HIS A 17 -5.72 -7.78 -10.54
C HIS A 17 -5.24 -6.35 -10.28
N VAL A 18 -5.87 -5.41 -10.98
CA VAL A 18 -5.75 -3.98 -10.68
C VAL A 18 -6.98 -3.59 -9.91
N ALA A 19 -6.78 -3.04 -8.71
CA ALA A 19 -7.87 -2.57 -7.88
C ALA A 19 -8.39 -1.23 -8.44
N CYS A 20 -9.65 -1.21 -8.85
CA CYS A 20 -10.30 -0.01 -9.37
C CYS A 20 -10.81 0.85 -8.21
N PRO A 21 -10.54 2.17 -8.19
CA PRO A 21 -11.06 3.05 -7.16
C PRO A 21 -12.59 3.07 -7.22
N VAL A 22 -13.23 3.25 -6.06
CA VAL A 22 -14.68 3.45 -5.97
C VAL A 22 -14.99 4.75 -5.23
N GLU A 23 -16.03 5.43 -5.68
CA GLU A 23 -16.58 6.60 -5.01
C GLU A 23 -17.89 6.23 -4.33
N LEU A 24 -18.03 6.57 -3.05
CA LEU A 24 -19.29 6.43 -2.32
C LEU A 24 -20.13 7.70 -2.52
N LYS A 25 -21.24 7.59 -3.24
CA LYS A 25 -22.22 8.68 -3.43
C LYS A 25 -23.60 8.20 -3.00
N LYS A 26 -24.20 8.88 -2.02
CA LYS A 26 -25.57 8.60 -1.53
C LYS A 26 -25.81 7.10 -1.24
N SER A 27 -24.86 6.46 -0.55
CA SER A 27 -24.88 5.03 -0.20
C SER A 27 -24.71 4.04 -1.37
N LEU A 28 -24.37 4.52 -2.56
CA LEU A 28 -24.02 3.68 -3.71
C LEU A 28 -22.53 3.81 -4.03
N PHE A 29 -21.91 2.70 -4.39
CA PHE A 29 -20.54 2.68 -4.91
C PHE A 29 -20.58 2.87 -6.42
N SER A 30 -19.95 3.92 -6.92
CA SER A 30 -19.70 4.11 -8.35
C SER A 30 -18.24 3.80 -8.66
N GLN A 31 -18.00 3.02 -9.73
CA GLN A 31 -16.67 2.70 -10.20
C GLN A 31 -15.97 3.97 -10.72
N GLY A 32 -14.79 4.26 -10.19
CA GLY A 32 -13.88 5.27 -10.70
C GLY A 32 -13.12 4.77 -11.94
N LYS A 33 -12.21 5.59 -12.48
CA LYS A 33 -11.44 5.17 -13.66
C LYS A 33 -10.40 4.12 -13.25
N SER A 34 -10.29 3.05 -14.04
CA SER A 34 -9.24 2.05 -13.85
C SER A 34 -7.86 2.70 -14.02
N GLY A 35 -6.94 2.37 -13.10
CA GLY A 35 -5.58 2.93 -13.08
C GLY A 35 -5.41 4.22 -12.27
N GLU A 36 -6.48 4.86 -11.82
CA GLU A 36 -6.36 5.98 -10.86
C GLU A 36 -6.00 5.48 -9.45
N PRO A 37 -5.25 6.28 -8.65
CA PRO A 37 -4.93 5.93 -7.26
C PRO A 37 -6.19 5.70 -6.41
N ILE A 38 -6.15 4.70 -5.54
CA ILE A 38 -7.22 4.49 -4.56
C ILE A 38 -7.26 5.67 -3.59
N LYS A 39 -8.45 6.24 -3.42
CA LYS A 39 -8.72 7.26 -2.40
C LYS A 39 -9.16 6.60 -1.11
N TRP A 40 -8.60 7.09 0.00
CA TRP A 40 -8.96 6.61 1.33
C TRP A 40 -10.26 7.26 1.79
N ALA A 41 -11.21 6.42 2.21
CA ALA A 41 -12.50 6.89 2.74
C ALA A 41 -12.40 7.29 4.21
N SER A 42 -11.40 6.77 4.93
CA SER A 42 -11.00 7.24 6.25
C SER A 42 -9.52 6.95 6.53
N ALA A 43 -9.00 7.38 7.67
CA ALA A 43 -7.64 7.11 8.16
C ALA A 43 -7.24 5.62 8.10
N SER A 44 -8.20 4.70 8.20
CA SER A 44 -7.93 3.25 8.22
C SER A 44 -8.74 2.44 7.20
N LYS A 45 -9.47 3.10 6.30
CA LYS A 45 -10.31 2.39 5.31
C LYS A 45 -10.20 3.00 3.94
N ALA A 46 -10.01 2.15 2.95
CA ALA A 46 -10.20 2.45 1.54
C ALA A 46 -11.09 1.37 0.93
N PHE A 47 -11.80 1.74 -0.13
CA PHE A 47 -12.62 0.81 -0.88
C PHE A 47 -12.09 0.72 -2.30
N ALA A 48 -12.09 -0.47 -2.85
CA ALA A 48 -11.77 -0.71 -4.25
C ALA A 48 -12.57 -1.88 -4.79
N LYS A 49 -12.83 -1.86 -6.09
CA LYS A 49 -13.48 -2.94 -6.82
C LYS A 49 -12.41 -3.79 -7.50
N ILE A 50 -12.54 -5.11 -7.38
CA ILE A 50 -11.75 -6.08 -8.13
C ILE A 50 -12.68 -6.77 -9.12
N ASP A 51 -12.41 -6.60 -10.41
CA ASP A 51 -13.21 -7.23 -11.46
C ASP A 51 -12.75 -8.67 -11.74
N SER A 52 -13.72 -9.52 -12.09
CA SER A 52 -13.50 -10.92 -12.52
C SER A 52 -12.70 -11.79 -11.53
N LEU A 53 -12.88 -11.56 -10.23
CA LEU A 53 -12.29 -12.38 -9.19
C LEU A 53 -13.12 -13.64 -8.98
N SER A 54 -12.60 -14.79 -9.43
CA SER A 54 -13.20 -16.10 -9.19
C SER A 54 -12.15 -17.03 -8.56
N LEU A 55 -12.07 -17.03 -7.23
CA LEU A 55 -11.13 -17.82 -6.45
C LEU A 55 -11.85 -18.75 -5.48
N THR A 56 -11.33 -19.95 -5.26
CA THR A 56 -11.86 -20.92 -4.30
C THR A 56 -10.72 -21.61 -3.57
N GLY A 57 -10.77 -21.61 -2.23
CA GLY A 57 -9.72 -22.14 -1.36
C GLY A 57 -8.87 -21.05 -0.68
N ASP A 58 -7.68 -21.42 -0.24
CA ASP A 58 -6.76 -20.57 0.53
C ASP A 58 -5.73 -19.89 -0.38
N PHE A 59 -5.56 -18.57 -0.24
CA PHE A 59 -4.63 -17.77 -1.05
C PHE A 59 -3.79 -16.82 -0.20
N LEU A 60 -2.52 -16.67 -0.58
CA LEU A 60 -1.69 -15.54 -0.19
C LEU A 60 -2.13 -14.29 -0.97
N LEU A 61 -2.39 -13.21 -0.25
CA LEU A 61 -2.68 -11.89 -0.80
C LEU A 61 -1.42 -11.02 -0.75
N GLU A 62 -0.95 -10.59 -1.92
CA GLU A 62 0.13 -9.63 -2.08
C GLU A 62 -0.45 -8.32 -2.59
N MET A 63 -0.16 -7.22 -1.90
CA MET A 63 -0.62 -5.87 -2.23
C MET A 63 0.57 -4.97 -2.52
N GLU A 64 0.57 -4.32 -3.67
CA GLU A 64 1.58 -3.34 -4.08
C GLU A 64 0.93 -1.96 -4.14
N PHE A 65 1.43 -1.05 -3.31
CA PHE A 65 1.00 0.34 -3.23
C PHE A 65 1.95 1.22 -4.04
N SER A 66 1.37 2.11 -4.85
CA SER A 66 2.14 3.18 -5.47
C SER A 66 2.46 4.30 -4.45
N ALA A 67 3.48 5.11 -4.74
CA ALA A 67 3.82 6.25 -3.89
C ALA A 67 2.65 7.23 -3.71
N ASP A 68 1.83 7.43 -4.76
CA ASP A 68 0.67 8.31 -4.70
C ASP A 68 -0.43 7.78 -3.77
N GLU A 69 -0.59 6.46 -3.68
CA GLU A 69 -1.55 5.83 -2.77
C GLU A 69 -1.12 5.93 -1.31
N LEU A 70 0.18 5.79 -1.04
CA LEU A 70 0.75 6.01 0.30
C LEU A 70 0.62 7.48 0.71
N ARG A 71 0.83 8.42 -0.23
CA ARG A 71 0.62 9.85 0.02
C ARG A 71 -0.85 10.16 0.28
N SER A 72 -1.77 9.58 -0.51
CA SER A 72 -3.21 9.75 -0.30
C SER A 72 -3.63 9.23 1.07
N TRP A 73 -3.13 8.06 1.48
CA TRP A 73 -3.36 7.50 2.81
C TRP A 73 -2.90 8.45 3.91
N LEU A 74 -1.63 8.85 3.86
CA LEU A 74 -1.03 9.68 4.90
C LEU A 74 -1.73 11.03 5.01
N SER A 75 -2.11 11.63 3.88
CA SER A 75 -2.89 12.87 3.86
C SER A 75 -4.22 12.71 4.59
N GLN A 76 -4.97 11.63 4.33
CA GLN A 76 -6.22 11.34 5.03
C GLN A 76 -5.99 11.06 6.53
N TYR A 77 -4.93 10.32 6.87
CA TYR A 77 -4.57 10.00 8.24
C TYR A 77 -4.24 11.25 9.07
N VAL A 78 -3.46 12.17 8.48
CA VAL A 78 -3.11 13.47 9.10
C VAL A 78 -4.35 14.34 9.33
N GLN A 79 -5.29 14.36 8.38
CA GLN A 79 -6.52 15.13 8.51
C GLN A 79 -7.42 14.63 9.64
N GLU A 80 -7.58 13.31 9.79
CA GLU A 80 -8.48 12.73 10.80
C GLU A 80 -7.84 12.58 12.18
N LYS A 81 -6.53 12.33 12.24
CA LYS A 81 -5.82 12.00 13.48
C LYS A 81 -4.47 12.70 13.57
N PRO A 82 -4.42 14.05 13.64
CA PRO A 82 -3.18 14.82 13.53
C PRO A 82 -2.16 14.46 14.62
N GLU A 83 -2.59 14.29 15.87
CA GLU A 83 -1.69 13.95 16.98
C GLU A 83 -1.04 12.57 16.81
N ALA A 84 -1.84 11.56 16.42
CA ALA A 84 -1.33 10.22 16.16
C ALA A 84 -0.43 10.20 14.91
N ALA A 85 -0.75 11.02 13.91
CA ALA A 85 0.06 11.16 12.70
C ALA A 85 1.44 11.75 13.00
N ILE A 86 1.53 12.78 13.87
CA ILE A 86 2.82 13.35 14.28
C ILE A 86 3.70 12.30 14.96
N ARG A 87 3.13 11.50 15.86
CA ARG A 87 3.87 10.42 16.55
C ARG A 87 4.40 9.39 15.55
N LEU A 88 3.51 8.87 14.71
CA LEU A 88 3.86 7.91 13.66
C LEU A 88 4.95 8.45 12.73
N LEU A 89 4.81 9.69 12.25
CA LEU A 89 5.81 10.29 11.36
C LEU A 89 7.16 10.51 12.03
N SER A 90 7.18 10.81 13.32
CA SER A 90 8.42 10.96 14.08
C SER A 90 9.16 9.63 14.26
N GLU A 91 8.42 8.55 14.50
CA GLU A 91 8.95 7.19 14.57
C GLU A 91 9.54 6.78 13.21
N MET A 92 8.76 6.93 12.14
CA MET A 92 9.19 6.59 10.78
C MET A 92 10.39 7.42 10.30
N LYS A 93 10.44 8.72 10.64
CA LYS A 93 11.59 9.57 10.33
C LYS A 93 12.85 9.07 11.03
N SER A 94 12.75 8.73 12.31
CA SER A 94 13.89 8.23 13.09
C SER A 94 14.43 6.92 12.51
N GLU A 95 13.54 5.98 12.17
CA GLU A 95 13.91 4.71 11.53
C GLU A 95 14.55 4.92 10.15
N ALA A 96 14.02 5.82 9.33
CA ALA A 96 14.59 6.15 8.03
C ALA A 96 16.02 6.71 8.14
N ILE A 97 16.29 7.57 9.14
CA ILE A 97 17.63 8.10 9.39
C ILE A 97 18.60 6.96 9.75
N ILE A 98 18.20 6.05 10.65
CA ILE A 98 19.03 4.91 11.06
C ILE A 98 19.39 4.04 9.86
N ASN A 99 18.40 3.65 9.06
CA ASN A 99 18.60 2.82 7.88
C ASN A 99 19.49 3.51 6.83
N LEU A 100 19.34 4.84 6.66
CA LEU A 100 20.17 5.61 5.74
C LEU A 100 21.64 5.65 6.21
N THR A 101 21.89 5.91 7.50
CA THR A 101 23.24 5.93 8.06
C THR A 101 23.91 4.56 7.95
N GLN A 102 23.19 3.47 8.24
CA GLN A 102 23.71 2.10 8.09
C GLN A 102 24.09 1.79 6.64
N LYS A 103 23.25 2.19 5.69
CA LYS A 103 23.54 1.99 4.27
C LYS A 103 24.81 2.73 3.83
N ILE A 104 24.95 4.00 4.22
CA ILE A 104 26.15 4.80 3.91
C ILE A 104 27.41 4.14 4.52
N GLN A 105 27.35 3.69 5.77
CA GLN A 105 28.48 3.02 6.41
C GLN A 105 28.87 1.74 5.66
N SER A 106 27.91 0.93 5.25
CA SER A 106 28.19 -0.29 4.49
C SER A 106 28.82 -0.04 3.12
N GLU A 107 28.47 1.08 2.46
CA GLU A 107 29.06 1.46 1.18
C GLU A 107 30.51 1.94 1.36
N LEU A 108 30.80 2.68 2.44
CA LEU A 108 32.15 3.16 2.77
C LEU A 108 33.09 2.03 3.20
N ASP A 109 32.59 1.04 3.95
CA ASP A 109 33.40 -0.10 4.40
C ASP A 109 33.82 -0.97 3.20
N VAL A 110 32.95 -1.14 2.20
CA VAL A 110 33.25 -1.89 0.96
C VAL A 110 34.30 -1.18 0.10
N GLU A 111 34.28 0.15 0.02
CA GLU A 111 35.30 0.94 -0.70
C GLU A 111 36.66 0.98 0.01
N SER A 112 36.73 0.62 1.31
CA SER A 112 37.99 0.58 2.07
C SER A 112 38.74 -0.76 2.00
N ASP A 113 38.06 -1.80 1.51
CA ASP A 113 38.60 -3.16 1.32
C ASP A 113 39.06 -3.44 -0.13
N GLU A 114 38.88 -2.49 -1.07
CA GLU A 114 39.38 -2.51 -2.46
C GLU A 114 40.69 -1.71 -2.62
#